data_AF-A0A933WNS8-F1
#
_entry.id   AF-A0A933WNS8-F1
#
_cell.length_a   1.000
_cell.length_b   1.000
_cell.length_c   1.000
_cell.angle_alpha   90.00
_cell.angle_beta   90.00
_cell.angle_gamma   90.00
#
_symmetry.space_group_name_H-M   'P 1'
#
loop_
_entity.id
_entity.type
_entity.pdbx_description
1 polymer ?
#
loop_
_entity_poly.entity_id
_entity_poly.type
_entity_poly.pdbx_seq_one_letter_code
_entity_poly.pdbx_strand_id
1 'polypeptide(L)' 'MSQRQNLQGKNQHMFGFLGSFSVNFDIPDYWGIGRSVSRGFGTIKRS' A
#
# COMPACT_ATOMS: atom_id res chain seq x y z
N MET A 1 6.52 7.27 9.31
CA MET A 1 6.23 6.14 10.21
C MET A 1 5.08 5.35 9.62
N SER A 2 5.20 4.03 9.51
CA SER A 2 4.16 3.16 8.95
C SER A 2 3.35 2.51 10.07
N GLN A 3 2.02 2.54 9.96
CA GLN A 3 1.09 1.94 10.92
C GLN A 3 0.40 0.73 10.31
N ARG A 4 0.29 -0.34 11.08
CA ARG A 4 -0.48 -1.53 10.69
C ARG A 4 -1.97 -1.20 10.73
N GLN A 5 -2.70 -1.59 9.69
CA GLN A 5 -4.15 -1.43 9.59
C GLN A 5 -4.85 -2.77 9.38
N ASN A 6 -6.05 -2.88 9.94
CA ASN A 6 -6.98 -3.97 9.63
C ASN A 6 -7.69 -3.66 8.31
N LEU A 7 -7.59 -4.57 7.35
CA LEU A 7 -8.21 -4.49 6.05
C LEU A 7 -9.29 -5.56 5.93
N GLN A 8 -10.47 -5.17 5.51
CA GLN A 8 -11.54 -6.11 5.18
C GLN A 8 -11.27 -6.71 3.80
N GLY A 9 -10.85 -7.97 3.76
CA GLY A 9 -10.84 -8.77 2.54
C GLY A 9 -12.19 -9.46 2.35
N LYS A 10 -12.55 -9.76 1.09
CA LYS A 10 -13.85 -10.36 0.72
C LYS A 10 -14.33 -11.46 1.68
N ASN A 11 -13.44 -12.40 2.03
CA ASN A 11 -13.78 -13.55 2.87
C ASN A 11 -12.85 -13.69 4.09
N GLN A 12 -11.91 -12.77 4.31
CA GLN A 12 -10.93 -12.89 5.38
C GLN A 12 -10.41 -11.51 5.80
N HIS A 13 -10.20 -11.34 7.11
CA HIS A 13 -9.50 -10.18 7.64
C HIS A 13 -8.04 -10.25 7.21
N MET A 14 -7.54 -9.15 6.65
CA MET A 14 -6.15 -9.01 6.25
C MET A 14 -5.52 -7.86 7.02
N PHE A 15 -4.19 -7.89 7.15
CA PHE A 15 -3.45 -6.77 7.70
C PHE A 15 -2.71 -6.06 6.57
N GLY A 16 -2.69 -4.74 6.63
CA GLY A 16 -1.92 -3.88 5.73
C GLY A 16 -1.15 -2.84 6.50
N PHE A 17 -0.52 -1.94 5.75
CA PHE A 17 0.26 -0.84 6.28
C PHE A 17 -0.17 0.46 5.60
N LEU A 18 -0.25 1.54 6.39
CA LEU A 18 -0.44 2.90 5.90
C LEU A 18 0.66 3.80 6.46
N GLY A 19 1.32 4.55 5.59
CA GLY A 19 2.32 5.54 5.97
C GLY A 19 3.28 5.84 4.84
N SER A 20 4.43 6.41 5.19
CA SER A 20 5.47 6.83 4.24
C SER A 20 6.75 6.03 4.46
N PHE A 21 7.49 5.82 3.37
CA PHE A 21 8.81 5.21 3.34
C PHE A 21 9.72 5.98 2.38
N SER A 22 11.03 5.81 2.52
CA SER A 22 12.03 6.40 1.63
C SER A 22 12.76 5.30 0.87
N VAL A 23 13.05 5.53 -0.41
CA VAL A 23 13.79 4.60 -1.28
C VAL A 23 14.60 5.40 -2.30
N ASN A 24 15.73 4.87 -2.73
CA ASN A 24 16.52 5.42 -3.83
C ASN A 24 16.01 4.88 -5.19
N PHE A 25 14.72 5.04 -5.46
CA PHE A 25 14.08 4.59 -6.69
C PHE A 25 12.97 5.57 -7.10
N ASP A 26 12.87 5.85 -8.40
CA ASP A 26 11.87 6.77 -8.92
C ASP A 26 10.54 6.04 -9.15
N ILE A 27 9.57 6.27 -8.26
CA ILE A 27 8.23 5.66 -8.30
C ILE A 27 7.24 6.71 -8.83
N PRO A 28 6.57 6.48 -9.98
CA PRO A 28 5.52 7.36 -10.47
C PRO A 28 4.32 7.43 -9.51
N ASP A 29 3.60 8.55 -9.55
CA ASP A 29 2.40 8.74 -8.75
C ASP A 29 1.32 7.71 -9.11
N TYR A 30 0.64 7.22 -8.08
CA TYR A 30 -0.42 6.21 -8.10
C TYR A 30 0.02 4.81 -8.54
N TRP A 31 1.33 4.54 -8.57
CA TRP A 31 1.81 3.19 -8.83
C TRP A 31 1.47 2.27 -7.65
N GLY A 32 0.93 1.08 -7.94
CA GLY A 32 0.61 0.09 -6.93
C GLY A 32 1.68 -0.99 -6.79
N ILE A 33 2.02 -1.33 -5.55
CA ILE A 33 2.97 -2.40 -5.21
C ILE A 33 2.37 -3.47 -4.29
N GLY A 34 2.92 -4.68 -4.34
CA GLY A 34 2.53 -5.78 -3.47
C GLY A 34 1.30 -6.57 -3.94
N ARG A 35 0.50 -7.08 -3.00
CA ARG A 35 -0.63 -7.98 -3.28
C ARG A 35 -1.92 -7.19 -3.50
N SER A 36 -2.75 -7.64 -4.45
CA SER A 36 -4.07 -7.06 -4.75
C SER A 36 -4.04 -5.65 -5.34
N VAL A 37 -2.96 -5.28 -6.04
CA VAL A 37 -2.78 -3.97 -6.68
C VAL A 37 -3.94 -3.59 -7.60
N SER A 38 -4.48 -4.56 -8.36
CA SER A 38 -5.64 -4.34 -9.24
C SER A 38 -6.91 -3.90 -8.50
N ARG A 39 -6.94 -4.02 -7.16
CA ARG A 39 -8.04 -3.57 -6.29
C ARG A 39 -7.70 -2.28 -5.52
N GLY A 40 -6.60 -1.60 -5.88
CA GLY A 40 -6.19 -0.33 -5.28
C GLY A 40 -5.36 -0.47 -3.99
N PHE A 41 -4.89 -1.67 -3.64
CA PHE A 41 -3.97 -1.83 -2.51
C PHE A 41 -2.54 -1.46 -2.89
N GLY A 42 -1.81 -0.88 -1.93
CA GLY A 42 -0.39 -0.57 -2.10
C GLY A 42 -0.10 0.58 -3.06
N THR A 43 -1.08 1.45 -3.31
CA THR A 43 -0.91 2.67 -4.09
C THR A 43 0.05 3.63 -3.38
N ILE A 44 1.03 4.11 -4.12
CA ILE A 44 2.02 5.07 -3.66
C ILE A 44 1.81 6.39 -4.39
N LYS A 45 2.02 7.49 -3.68
CA LYS A 45 2.14 8.82 -4.25
C LYS A 45 3.35 9.50 -3.62
N ARG A 46 4.09 10.28 -4.40
CA ARG A 46 5.20 11.07 -3.86
C ARG A 46 4.68 12.07 -2.83
N SER A 47 5.44 12.23 -1.74
CA SER A 47 5.17 13.22 -0.68
C SER A 47 5.78 14.55 -1.03
#